data_AF-A0AAE3R9S9-F1
#
_entry.id   AF-A0AAE3R9S9-F1
#
_cell.length_a   1.000
_cell.length_b   1.000
_cell.length_c   1.000
_cell.angle_alpha   90.00
_cell.angle_beta   90.00
_cell.angle_gamma   90.00
#
_symmetry.space_group_name_H-M   'P 1'
#
loop_
_entity.id
_entity.type
_entity.pdbx_description
1 polymer ?
#
loop_
_entity_poly.entity_id
_entity_poly.type
_entity_poly.pdbx_seq_one_letter_code
_entity_poly.pdbx_strand_id
1 'polypeptide(L)'
;MKDIIPKSDITKICICLVLLKCLVIIFSDCNQSGPNSPFAEYPFQYSLNVNPDEIDIATIAKNYNDGYGFAANKGYYARKDKQITAWRTSFPIFIHIICQRAYTVAYHKNIELTPADPYFKAYAAMIQIISILFFGASVYSFHRIASLFLQNEKLASLTTIVYGLHPVVLYYVGSMTCYENIALPIVIIVVGVYYRYINFQEDPSLRLLIGTCVLASFATLIRPHTTLIFYGLGGIVILSALSKRKKIRFYFSNKVFLYLVIGTWLLMIIVQIPIFYKNYALFGKIFISNQAGFNLLLGHNEYARGSWLGNSGVGTSWDAYVVRQIPNIAELNEYQEAQARKKIALDWIATNPTKEIELSLRKIAIFFLPDNYLHPKEVNLAMTFTGLIHALFFIGLFIYSYNLIRSRFGYEILTQVMPFLVVIVTLLFSIIFFVDHRWRYYADPFMLLIAIHTLFIFKAKFLNKEKAKYNSV
;
A
#
# COMPACT_ATOMS: atom_id res chain seq x y z
N MET A 1 -17.34 -11.56 -28.34
CA MET A 1 -17.19 -11.85 -26.89
C MET A 1 -17.75 -10.71 -26.02
N LYS A 2 -18.95 -10.17 -26.31
CA LYS A 2 -19.51 -9.06 -25.52
C LYS A 2 -20.49 -9.47 -24.40
N ASP A 3 -20.94 -10.73 -24.34
CA ASP A 3 -22.01 -11.14 -23.41
C ASP A 3 -21.81 -12.49 -22.69
N ILE A 4 -20.59 -12.85 -22.27
CA ILE A 4 -20.35 -14.10 -21.50
C ILE A 4 -19.90 -13.79 -20.07
N ILE A 5 -20.66 -12.94 -19.37
CA ILE A 5 -20.56 -12.86 -17.91
C ILE A 5 -21.98 -12.81 -17.38
N PRO A 6 -22.49 -13.87 -16.72
CA PRO A 6 -23.69 -13.74 -15.91
C PRO A 6 -23.36 -12.75 -14.79
N LYS A 7 -23.76 -11.48 -14.98
CA LYS A 7 -23.58 -10.39 -14.01
C LYS A 7 -24.10 -10.73 -12.60
N SER A 8 -24.96 -11.74 -12.49
CA SER A 8 -25.59 -12.19 -11.26
C SER A 8 -24.59 -12.68 -10.21
N ASP A 9 -23.48 -13.30 -10.60
CA ASP A 9 -22.67 -14.08 -9.65
C ASP A 9 -21.62 -13.20 -8.94
N ILE A 10 -20.95 -12.32 -9.68
CA ILE A 10 -20.00 -11.38 -9.08
C ILE A 10 -20.69 -10.36 -8.16
N THR A 11 -21.92 -9.95 -8.47
CA THR A 11 -22.69 -9.03 -7.62
C THR A 11 -22.98 -9.67 -6.26
N LYS A 12 -23.35 -10.96 -6.25
CA LYS A 12 -23.57 -11.72 -5.01
C LYS A 12 -22.27 -11.87 -4.21
N ILE A 13 -21.17 -12.24 -4.87
CA ILE A 13 -19.84 -12.34 -4.22
C ILE A 13 -19.45 -11.01 -3.56
N CYS A 14 -19.62 -9.90 -4.29
CA CYS A 14 -19.33 -8.57 -3.77
C CYS A 14 -20.16 -8.24 -2.53
N ILE A 15 -21.48 -8.43 -2.58
CA ILE A 15 -22.37 -8.20 -1.44
C ILE A 15 -21.96 -9.07 -0.24
N CYS A 16 -21.72 -10.36 -0.44
CA CYS A 16 -21.31 -11.27 0.64
C CYS A 16 -19.99 -10.84 1.29
N LEU A 17 -18.97 -10.49 0.51
CA LEU A 17 -17.67 -10.06 1.04
C LEU A 17 -17.75 -8.71 1.74
N VAL A 18 -18.56 -7.78 1.22
CA VAL A 18 -18.81 -6.48 1.88
C VAL A 18 -19.51 -6.69 3.22
N LEU A 19 -20.56 -7.51 3.26
CA LEU A 19 -21.26 -7.84 4.52
C LEU A 19 -20.32 -8.53 5.51
N LEU A 20 -19.48 -9.46 5.05
CA LEU A 20 -18.49 -10.11 5.90
C LEU A 20 -17.50 -9.09 6.48
N LYS A 21 -16.99 -8.15 5.67
CA LYS A 21 -16.11 -7.08 6.14
C LYS A 21 -16.81 -6.20 7.19
N CYS A 22 -18.08 -5.85 6.98
CA CYS A 22 -18.86 -5.13 7.99
C CYS A 22 -18.96 -5.92 9.31
N LEU A 23 -19.23 -7.22 9.25
CA LEU A 23 -19.29 -8.08 10.43
C LEU A 23 -17.94 -8.14 11.16
N VAL A 24 -16.83 -8.28 10.42
CA VAL A 24 -15.49 -8.28 11.02
C VAL A 24 -15.20 -6.96 11.74
N ILE A 25 -15.56 -5.82 11.14
CA ILE A 25 -15.41 -4.50 11.77
C ILE A 25 -16.24 -4.45 13.07
N ILE A 26 -17.51 -4.86 13.03
CA ILE A 26 -18.40 -4.84 14.20
C ILE A 26 -17.90 -5.76 15.33
N PHE A 27 -17.51 -7.01 15.01
CA PHE A 27 -17.09 -7.99 16.03
C PHE A 27 -15.66 -7.77 16.55
N SER A 28 -14.78 -7.14 15.76
CA SER A 28 -13.43 -6.80 16.21
C SER A 28 -13.44 -5.87 17.42
N ASP A 29 -14.48 -5.03 17.54
CA ASP A 29 -14.67 -4.10 18.65
C ASP A 29 -15.13 -4.80 19.95
N CYS A 30 -15.84 -5.93 19.84
CA CYS A 30 -16.44 -6.62 20.99
C CYS A 30 -15.47 -7.50 21.80
N ASN A 31 -14.42 -8.05 21.19
CA ASN A 31 -13.59 -9.11 21.81
C ASN A 31 -12.37 -8.61 22.61
N GLN A 32 -12.20 -7.30 22.81
CA GLN A 32 -10.92 -6.73 23.29
C GLN A 32 -10.93 -6.13 24.70
N SER A 33 -12.06 -6.19 25.39
CA SER A 33 -12.23 -5.63 26.74
C SER A 33 -12.00 -6.63 27.89
N GLY A 34 -11.46 -7.83 27.60
CA GLY A 34 -11.20 -8.86 28.60
C GLY A 34 -9.81 -8.73 29.28
N PRO A 35 -9.70 -8.76 30.62
CA PRO A 35 -8.42 -8.69 31.34
C PRO A 35 -7.46 -9.87 31.08
N ASN A 36 -7.97 -10.96 30.50
CA ASN A 36 -7.18 -12.15 30.13
C ASN A 36 -6.94 -12.26 28.61
N SER A 37 -7.12 -11.17 27.87
CA SER A 37 -6.81 -11.15 26.45
C SER A 37 -5.31 -11.40 26.27
N PRO A 38 -4.87 -12.35 25.42
CA PRO A 38 -3.46 -12.47 25.03
C PRO A 38 -2.92 -11.21 24.33
N PHE A 39 -3.79 -10.22 24.07
CA PHE A 39 -3.46 -8.89 23.57
C PHE A 39 -3.31 -7.83 24.67
N ALA A 40 -3.45 -8.18 25.96
CA ALA A 40 -3.39 -7.22 27.08
C ALA A 40 -1.99 -6.60 27.27
N GLU A 41 -0.92 -7.29 26.86
CA GLU A 41 0.47 -6.79 26.95
C GLU A 41 0.85 -5.85 25.79
N TYR A 42 0.02 -5.76 24.74
CA TYR A 42 0.23 -4.81 23.66
C TYR A 42 -0.72 -3.61 23.85
N PRO A 43 -0.22 -2.37 23.96
CA PRO A 43 -1.08 -1.18 24.10
C PRO A 43 -1.96 -0.91 22.86
N PHE A 44 -1.85 -1.74 21.80
CA PHE A 44 -2.71 -1.73 20.63
C PHE A 44 -3.97 -2.55 20.89
N GLN A 45 -4.87 -2.02 21.72
CA GLN A 45 -6.26 -2.47 21.77
C GLN A 45 -6.94 -2.10 20.44
N TYR A 46 -7.31 -3.07 19.62
CA TYR A 46 -8.03 -2.99 18.34
C TYR A 46 -9.56 -2.80 18.50
N SER A 47 -10.01 -2.07 19.52
CA SER A 47 -11.37 -1.52 19.47
C SER A 47 -11.43 -0.45 18.35
N LEU A 48 -12.54 0.29 18.23
CA LEU A 48 -12.58 1.61 17.56
C LEU A 48 -11.47 2.59 17.98
N ASN A 49 -10.57 2.20 18.89
CA ASN A 49 -9.30 2.84 19.19
C ASN A 49 -8.53 3.16 17.91
N VAL A 50 -8.34 4.45 17.77
CA VAL A 50 -7.66 5.07 16.65
C VAL A 50 -6.17 4.74 16.70
N ASN A 51 -5.61 4.39 15.54
CA ASN A 51 -4.18 4.11 15.39
C ASN A 51 -3.37 5.24 16.07
N PRO A 52 -2.33 4.96 16.87
CA PRO A 52 -1.51 6.01 17.48
C PRO A 52 -0.99 7.06 16.49
N ASP A 53 -0.69 6.65 15.25
CA ASP A 53 -0.32 7.56 14.17
C ASP A 53 -1.42 8.60 13.86
N GLU A 54 -2.69 8.22 13.96
CA GLU A 54 -3.83 9.10 13.74
C GLU A 54 -4.06 10.07 14.90
N ILE A 55 -3.71 9.69 16.15
CA ILE A 55 -3.73 10.61 17.29
C ILE A 55 -2.72 11.74 17.06
N ASP A 56 -1.51 11.41 16.60
CA ASP A 56 -0.50 12.41 16.23
C ASP A 56 -1.00 13.33 15.10
N ILE A 57 -1.62 12.75 14.06
CA ILE A 57 -2.18 13.52 12.93
C ILE A 57 -3.30 14.46 13.42
N ALA A 58 -4.21 13.97 14.26
CA ALA A 58 -5.29 14.75 14.86
C ALA A 58 -4.75 15.85 15.78
N THR A 59 -3.65 15.59 16.49
CA THR A 59 -2.96 16.58 17.32
C THR A 59 -2.38 17.70 16.49
N ILE A 60 -1.71 17.39 15.37
CA ILE A 60 -1.20 18.41 14.45
C ILE A 60 -2.37 19.23 13.85
N ALA A 61 -3.48 18.57 13.50
CA ALA A 61 -4.68 19.23 13.01
C ALA A 61 -5.30 20.18 14.04
N LYS A 62 -5.32 19.78 15.32
CA LYS A 62 -5.81 20.62 16.41
C LYS A 62 -4.89 21.82 16.62
N ASN A 63 -3.58 21.61 16.65
CA ASN A 63 -2.60 22.69 16.75
C ASN A 63 -2.76 23.71 15.61
N TYR A 64 -3.06 23.25 14.39
CA TYR A 64 -3.37 24.11 13.26
C TYR A 64 -4.65 24.95 13.50
N ASN A 65 -5.73 24.31 13.96
CA ASN A 65 -6.98 24.99 14.29
C ASN A 65 -6.85 26.01 15.43
N ASP A 66 -5.97 25.75 16.38
CA ASP A 66 -5.67 26.62 17.51
C ASP A 66 -4.67 27.76 17.15
N GLY A 67 -4.22 27.84 15.89
CA GLY A 67 -3.34 28.91 15.39
C GLY A 67 -1.84 28.65 15.54
N TYR A 68 -1.42 27.47 16.00
CA TYR A 68 0.00 27.09 16.10
C TYR A 68 0.60 26.56 14.77
N GLY A 69 -0.22 26.45 13.72
CA GLY A 69 0.20 25.91 12.43
C GLY A 69 0.45 24.40 12.45
N PHE A 70 1.31 23.91 11.54
CA PHE A 70 1.66 22.49 11.45
C PHE A 70 2.72 22.11 12.49
N ALA A 71 2.30 22.01 13.75
CA ALA A 71 3.16 21.73 14.88
C ALA A 71 2.80 20.40 15.57
N ALA A 72 3.80 19.62 15.96
CA ALA A 72 3.64 18.41 16.79
C ALA A 72 3.95 18.70 18.26
N ASN A 73 3.25 18.02 19.18
CA ASN A 73 3.53 18.10 20.62
C ASN A 73 4.74 17.24 20.99
N LYS A 74 5.33 17.51 22.16
CA LYS A 74 6.46 16.72 22.70
C LYS A 74 6.07 15.24 22.79
N GLY A 75 6.68 14.40 21.95
CA GLY A 75 6.26 13.02 21.71
C GLY A 75 7.34 12.23 20.97
N TYR A 76 6.99 11.11 20.32
CA TYR A 76 7.93 10.17 19.70
C TYR A 76 9.00 10.82 18.79
N TYR A 77 8.69 11.96 18.17
CA TYR A 77 9.55 12.61 17.17
C TYR A 77 9.85 14.09 17.47
N ALA A 78 9.09 14.73 18.36
CA ALA A 78 9.25 16.15 18.66
C ALA A 78 10.06 16.35 19.94
N ARG A 79 11.12 17.14 19.85
CA ARG A 79 12.03 17.42 20.99
C ARG A 79 11.49 18.52 21.89
N LYS A 80 10.70 19.43 21.30
CA LYS A 80 10.08 20.58 21.94
C LYS A 80 8.59 20.50 21.74
N ASP A 81 7.84 21.02 22.71
CA ASP A 81 6.40 21.16 22.53
C ASP A 81 6.11 22.12 21.37
N LYS A 82 5.12 21.76 20.54
CA LYS A 82 4.71 22.52 19.34
C LYS A 82 5.85 22.80 18.36
N GLN A 83 6.67 21.80 18.06
CA GLN A 83 7.69 21.89 17.03
C GLN A 83 7.07 21.80 15.63
N ILE A 84 7.44 22.71 14.73
CA ILE A 84 7.02 22.66 13.31
C ILE A 84 7.42 21.32 12.69
N THR A 85 6.48 20.68 12.00
CA THR A 85 6.65 19.34 11.45
C THR A 85 6.08 19.19 10.02
N ALA A 86 6.76 18.38 9.22
CA ALA A 86 6.28 17.76 7.99
C ALA A 86 6.53 16.24 8.01
N TRP A 87 6.57 15.66 9.21
CA TRP A 87 6.74 14.23 9.43
C TRP A 87 5.55 13.46 8.86
N ARG A 88 4.34 13.76 9.38
CA ARG A 88 3.12 13.09 8.96
C ARG A 88 2.68 13.58 7.57
N THR A 89 1.99 12.71 6.86
CA THR A 89 1.43 13.04 5.55
C THR A 89 0.39 14.15 5.68
N SER A 90 0.48 15.17 4.84
CA SER A 90 -0.28 16.41 5.05
C SER A 90 -1.77 16.26 4.77
N PHE A 91 -2.14 15.38 3.84
CA PHE A 91 -3.53 15.21 3.46
C PHE A 91 -4.41 14.62 4.57
N PRO A 92 -3.99 13.56 5.29
CA PRO A 92 -4.66 13.15 6.53
C PRO A 92 -4.86 14.27 7.56
N ILE A 93 -3.86 15.14 7.74
CA ILE A 93 -3.98 16.31 8.64
C ILE A 93 -5.10 17.23 8.16
N PHE A 94 -5.19 17.52 6.85
CA PHE A 94 -6.27 18.33 6.29
C PHE A 94 -7.66 17.71 6.50
N ILE A 95 -7.79 16.39 6.37
CA ILE A 95 -9.04 15.68 6.69
C ILE A 95 -9.41 15.92 8.15
N HIS A 96 -8.47 15.72 9.08
CA HIS A 96 -8.72 15.98 10.50
C HIS A 96 -9.08 17.45 10.78
N ILE A 97 -8.41 18.42 10.14
CA ILE A 97 -8.74 19.86 10.29
C ILE A 97 -10.21 20.09 9.97
N ILE A 98 -10.70 19.57 8.83
CA ILE A 98 -12.09 19.72 8.40
C ILE A 98 -13.04 18.99 9.36
N CYS A 99 -12.74 17.75 9.71
CA CYS A 99 -13.58 16.93 10.60
C CYS A 99 -13.68 17.54 12.01
N GLN A 100 -12.59 18.06 12.57
CA GLN A 100 -12.58 18.69 13.88
C GLN A 100 -13.44 19.95 13.89
N ARG A 101 -13.32 20.81 12.86
CA ARG A 101 -14.16 22.01 12.71
C ARG A 101 -15.64 21.64 12.61
N ALA A 102 -15.97 20.65 11.77
CA ALA A 102 -17.35 20.18 11.62
C ALA A 102 -17.89 19.62 12.95
N TYR A 103 -17.08 18.85 13.68
CA TYR A 103 -17.44 18.29 14.98
C TYR A 103 -17.70 19.38 16.03
N THR A 104 -16.79 20.37 16.15
CA THR A 104 -16.97 21.48 17.10
C THR A 104 -18.21 22.31 16.78
N VAL A 105 -18.51 22.56 15.49
CA VAL A 105 -19.74 23.26 15.09
C VAL A 105 -20.99 22.45 15.42
N ALA A 106 -20.98 21.13 15.16
CA ALA A 106 -22.16 20.28 15.35
C ALA A 106 -22.47 19.99 16.83
N TYR A 107 -21.46 19.87 17.68
CA TYR A 107 -21.63 19.44 19.07
C TYR A 107 -21.36 20.54 20.10
N HIS A 108 -20.91 21.72 19.69
CA HIS A 108 -20.53 22.84 20.56
C HIS A 108 -19.55 22.45 21.68
N LYS A 109 -18.64 21.51 21.39
CA LYS A 109 -17.65 20.98 22.33
C LYS A 109 -16.23 21.10 21.78
N ASN A 110 -15.29 21.37 22.67
CA ASN A 110 -13.87 21.25 22.38
C ASN A 110 -13.44 19.78 22.35
N ILE A 111 -12.45 19.48 21.52
CA ILE A 111 -11.91 18.14 21.34
C ILE A 111 -10.71 17.98 22.27
N GLU A 112 -10.73 16.96 23.12
CA GLU A 112 -9.69 16.67 24.11
C GLU A 112 -8.59 15.76 23.55
N LEU A 113 -8.85 15.09 22.42
CA LEU A 113 -7.93 14.18 21.72
C LEU A 113 -7.41 13.02 22.59
N THR A 114 -8.18 12.59 23.58
CA THR A 114 -7.93 11.30 24.24
C THR A 114 -8.47 10.16 23.38
N PRO A 115 -7.93 8.92 23.42
CA PRO A 115 -8.48 7.80 22.66
C PRO A 115 -9.98 7.54 22.93
N ALA A 116 -10.47 7.94 24.11
CA ALA A 116 -11.87 7.83 24.50
C ALA A 116 -12.77 8.95 23.94
N ASP A 117 -12.21 10.00 23.34
CA ASP A 117 -12.93 11.13 22.79
C ASP A 117 -13.93 10.66 21.70
N PRO A 118 -15.23 10.99 21.81
CA PRO A 118 -16.24 10.60 20.82
C PRO A 118 -15.92 11.05 19.39
N TYR A 119 -15.11 12.11 19.22
CA TYR A 119 -14.59 12.53 17.91
C TYR A 119 -13.93 11.37 17.16
N PHE A 120 -13.08 10.60 17.84
CA PHE A 120 -12.33 9.50 17.22
C PHE A 120 -13.23 8.36 16.77
N LYS A 121 -14.31 8.06 17.51
CA LYS A 121 -15.32 7.07 17.10
C LYS A 121 -16.06 7.52 15.84
N ALA A 122 -16.47 8.79 15.78
CA ALA A 122 -17.15 9.35 14.62
C ALA A 122 -16.23 9.36 13.38
N TYR A 123 -14.97 9.77 13.57
CA TYR A 123 -13.96 9.76 12.52
C TYR A 123 -13.65 8.33 12.03
N ALA A 124 -13.47 7.38 12.95
CA ALA A 124 -13.23 5.98 12.61
C ALA A 124 -14.41 5.39 11.82
N ALA A 125 -15.65 5.66 12.23
CA ALA A 125 -16.84 5.24 11.51
C ALA A 125 -16.86 5.80 10.08
N MET A 126 -16.55 7.09 9.90
CA MET A 126 -16.44 7.72 8.58
C MET A 126 -15.40 7.02 7.70
N ILE A 127 -14.18 6.80 8.22
CA ILE A 127 -13.10 6.11 7.49
C ILE A 127 -13.51 4.68 7.13
N GLN A 128 -14.19 3.96 8.03
CA GLN A 128 -14.64 2.59 7.75
C GLN A 128 -15.74 2.53 6.70
N ILE A 129 -16.69 3.46 6.71
CA ILE A 129 -17.71 3.56 5.65
C ILE A 129 -17.03 3.77 4.28
N ILE A 130 -16.09 4.72 4.21
CA ILE A 130 -15.34 4.99 2.97
C ILE A 130 -14.54 3.75 2.53
N SER A 131 -13.85 3.09 3.47
CA SER A 131 -13.10 1.84 3.26
C SER A 131 -13.99 0.72 2.72
N ILE A 132 -15.20 0.52 3.27
CA ILE A 132 -16.15 -0.50 2.81
C ILE A 132 -16.60 -0.24 1.36
N LEU A 133 -16.91 1.02 1.04
CA LEU A 133 -17.32 1.42 -0.31
C LEU A 133 -16.20 1.14 -1.34
N PHE A 134 -14.98 1.57 -1.04
CA PHE A 134 -13.84 1.30 -1.92
C PHE A 134 -13.49 -0.19 -1.97
N PHE A 135 -13.62 -0.92 -0.86
CA PHE A 135 -13.42 -2.36 -0.82
C PHE A 135 -14.38 -3.08 -1.78
N GLY A 136 -15.69 -2.78 -1.75
CA GLY A 136 -16.65 -3.36 -2.69
C GLY A 136 -16.31 -3.08 -4.16
N ALA A 137 -15.92 -1.83 -4.47
CA ALA A 137 -15.46 -1.47 -5.81
C ALA A 137 -14.16 -2.20 -6.22
N SER A 138 -13.25 -2.44 -5.26
CA SER A 138 -12.03 -3.21 -5.48
C SER A 138 -12.28 -4.70 -5.69
N VAL A 139 -13.26 -5.31 -5.01
CA VAL A 139 -13.65 -6.71 -5.20
C VAL A 139 -14.12 -6.92 -6.64
N TYR A 140 -15.00 -6.04 -7.12
CA TYR A 140 -15.44 -6.06 -8.51
C TYR A 140 -14.27 -5.86 -9.50
N SER A 141 -13.40 -4.88 -9.25
CA SER A 141 -12.25 -4.59 -10.11
C SER A 141 -11.22 -5.73 -10.11
N PHE A 142 -10.95 -6.34 -8.95
CA PHE A 142 -10.06 -7.49 -8.80
C PHE A 142 -10.59 -8.70 -9.54
N HIS A 143 -11.90 -8.97 -9.46
CA HIS A 143 -12.53 -10.01 -10.26
C HIS A 143 -12.35 -9.80 -11.76
N ARG A 144 -12.47 -8.55 -12.24
CA ARG A 144 -12.20 -8.23 -13.64
C ARG A 144 -10.74 -8.48 -14.02
N ILE A 145 -9.79 -8.08 -13.18
CA ILE A 145 -8.36 -8.41 -13.39
C ILE A 145 -8.19 -9.93 -13.46
N ALA A 146 -8.76 -10.67 -12.50
CA ALA A 146 -8.66 -12.11 -12.42
C ALA A 146 -9.28 -12.83 -13.63
N SER A 147 -10.47 -12.41 -14.08
CA SER A 147 -11.15 -12.98 -15.25
C SER A 147 -10.31 -12.79 -16.52
N LEU A 148 -9.69 -11.62 -16.68
CA LEU A 148 -8.83 -11.34 -17.83
C LEU A 148 -7.47 -12.03 -17.76
N PHE A 149 -6.89 -12.15 -16.56
CA PHE A 149 -5.59 -12.78 -16.35
C PHE A 149 -5.68 -14.31 -16.43
N LEU A 150 -6.72 -14.90 -15.86
CA LEU A 150 -6.91 -16.34 -15.76
C LEU A 150 -7.68 -16.94 -16.96
N GLN A 151 -8.41 -16.10 -17.70
CA GLN A 151 -9.28 -16.51 -18.81
C GLN A 151 -10.28 -17.61 -18.41
N ASN A 152 -10.66 -17.65 -17.14
CA ASN A 152 -11.55 -18.64 -16.55
C ASN A 152 -12.40 -18.00 -15.45
N GLU A 153 -13.69 -17.86 -15.70
CA GLU A 153 -14.59 -17.13 -14.82
C GLU A 153 -14.78 -17.79 -13.45
N LYS A 154 -14.87 -19.12 -13.42
CA LYS A 154 -14.99 -19.87 -12.15
C LYS A 154 -13.75 -19.66 -11.29
N LEU A 155 -12.57 -19.72 -11.90
CA LEU A 155 -11.32 -19.48 -11.20
C LEU A 155 -11.17 -18.02 -10.79
N ALA A 156 -11.64 -17.07 -11.61
CA ALA A 156 -11.68 -15.66 -11.25
C ALA A 156 -12.57 -15.40 -10.04
N SER A 157 -13.77 -15.98 -10.00
CA SER A 157 -14.67 -15.90 -8.85
C SER A 157 -14.03 -16.49 -7.60
N LEU A 158 -13.41 -17.68 -7.69
CA LEU A 158 -12.68 -18.28 -6.58
C LEU A 158 -11.54 -17.38 -6.11
N THR A 159 -10.74 -16.85 -7.04
CA THR A 159 -9.63 -15.94 -6.73
C THR A 159 -10.10 -14.68 -6.03
N THR A 160 -11.23 -14.12 -6.45
CA THR A 160 -11.86 -12.96 -5.80
C THR A 160 -12.35 -13.27 -4.39
N ILE A 161 -12.97 -14.44 -4.18
CA ILE A 161 -13.38 -14.90 -2.85
C ILE A 161 -12.15 -15.02 -1.95
N VAL A 162 -11.09 -15.67 -2.44
CA VAL A 162 -9.84 -15.81 -1.70
C VAL A 162 -9.20 -14.46 -1.39
N TYR A 163 -9.23 -13.50 -2.32
CA TYR A 163 -8.78 -12.13 -2.09
C TYR A 163 -9.57 -11.45 -0.97
N GLY A 164 -10.90 -11.52 -1.00
CA GLY A 164 -11.75 -10.92 0.03
C GLY A 164 -11.59 -11.56 1.42
N LEU A 165 -11.23 -12.85 1.46
CA LEU A 165 -10.95 -13.59 2.69
C LEU A 165 -9.48 -13.54 3.13
N HIS A 166 -8.60 -12.96 2.30
CA HIS A 166 -7.17 -12.94 2.59
C HIS A 166 -6.91 -12.20 3.91
N PRO A 167 -6.12 -12.74 4.85
CA PRO A 167 -5.96 -12.15 6.19
C PRO A 167 -5.55 -10.67 6.17
N VAL A 168 -4.67 -10.31 5.23
CA VAL A 168 -4.26 -8.92 5.01
C VAL A 168 -5.42 -8.01 4.61
N VAL A 169 -6.34 -8.49 3.78
CA VAL A 169 -7.48 -7.69 3.29
C VAL A 169 -8.60 -7.63 4.34
N LEU A 170 -8.84 -8.73 5.04
CA LEU A 170 -9.98 -8.88 5.94
C LEU A 170 -9.69 -8.41 7.38
N TYR A 171 -8.52 -8.71 7.92
CA TYR A 171 -8.16 -8.33 9.30
C TYR A 171 -7.30 -7.07 9.31
N TYR A 172 -6.13 -7.08 8.67
CA TYR A 172 -5.18 -5.97 8.82
C TYR A 172 -5.62 -4.69 8.13
N VAL A 173 -6.02 -4.82 6.87
CA VAL A 173 -6.55 -3.73 6.04
C VAL A 173 -8.09 -3.65 6.16
N GLY A 174 -8.68 -4.43 7.07
CA GLY A 174 -10.13 -4.56 7.19
C GLY A 174 -10.70 -3.96 8.48
N SER A 175 -10.06 -4.17 9.63
CA SER A 175 -10.60 -3.75 10.93
C SER A 175 -9.98 -2.48 11.50
N MET A 176 -8.72 -2.17 11.17
CA MET A 176 -8.05 -0.98 11.71
C MET A 176 -8.48 0.31 11.02
N THR A 177 -8.49 1.44 11.72
CA THR A 177 -8.66 2.77 11.11
C THR A 177 -7.37 3.22 10.41
N CYS A 178 -6.98 2.48 9.37
CA CYS A 178 -5.74 2.69 8.62
C CYS A 178 -6.06 3.14 7.19
N TYR A 179 -5.32 4.13 6.73
CA TYR A 179 -5.47 4.67 5.38
C TYR A 179 -5.10 3.69 4.26
N GLU A 180 -4.35 2.63 4.56
CA GLU A 180 -4.13 1.47 3.68
C GLU A 180 -5.47 0.86 3.24
N ASN A 181 -6.50 0.89 4.11
CA ASN A 181 -7.85 0.36 3.83
C ASN A 181 -8.57 1.09 2.72
N ILE A 182 -8.13 2.30 2.39
CA ILE A 182 -8.66 3.10 1.30
C ILE A 182 -7.69 3.02 0.12
N ALA A 183 -6.40 3.21 0.37
CA ALA A 183 -5.39 3.27 -0.67
C ALA A 183 -5.21 1.95 -1.43
N LEU A 184 -5.22 0.79 -0.76
CA LEU A 184 -5.07 -0.51 -1.42
C LEU A 184 -6.25 -0.81 -2.38
N PRO A 185 -7.53 -0.71 -1.94
CA PRO A 185 -8.66 -0.84 -2.86
C PRO A 185 -8.58 0.10 -4.07
N ILE A 186 -8.15 1.35 -3.88
CA ILE A 186 -7.97 2.30 -4.98
C ILE A 186 -6.89 1.84 -5.95
N VAL A 187 -5.74 1.37 -5.45
CA VAL A 187 -4.68 0.81 -6.31
C VAL A 187 -5.25 -0.33 -7.16
N ILE A 188 -6.03 -1.24 -6.59
CA ILE A 188 -6.66 -2.35 -7.33
C ILE A 188 -7.63 -1.83 -8.39
N ILE A 189 -8.45 -0.82 -8.08
CA ILE A 189 -9.40 -0.21 -9.03
C ILE A 189 -8.63 0.42 -10.21
N VAL A 190 -7.62 1.25 -9.93
CA VAL A 190 -6.81 1.93 -10.95
C VAL A 190 -6.05 0.92 -11.81
N VAL A 191 -5.43 -0.08 -11.19
CA VAL A 191 -4.76 -1.19 -11.89
C VAL A 191 -5.76 -1.96 -12.74
N GLY A 192 -6.98 -2.20 -12.27
CA GLY A 192 -8.03 -2.86 -13.04
C GLY A 192 -8.46 -2.08 -14.28
N VAL A 193 -8.55 -0.75 -14.17
CA VAL A 193 -8.80 0.13 -15.30
C VAL A 193 -7.64 0.07 -16.31
N TYR A 194 -6.39 0.15 -15.84
CA TYR A 194 -5.22 0.02 -16.71
C TYR A 194 -5.19 -1.34 -17.41
N TYR A 195 -5.53 -2.41 -16.68
CA TYR A 195 -5.53 -3.78 -17.19
C TYR A 195 -6.56 -3.93 -18.31
N ARG A 196 -7.76 -3.38 -18.12
CA ARG A 196 -8.83 -3.39 -19.12
C ARG A 196 -8.38 -2.71 -20.42
N TYR A 197 -7.73 -1.55 -20.34
CA TYR A 197 -7.30 -0.83 -21.53
C TYR A 197 -6.20 -1.54 -22.31
N ILE A 198 -5.24 -2.12 -21.61
CA ILE A 198 -4.18 -2.89 -22.24
C ILE A 198 -4.77 -4.10 -22.99
N ASN A 199 -5.80 -4.76 -22.44
CA ASN A 199 -6.35 -5.99 -23.02
C ASN A 199 -7.39 -5.75 -24.13
N PHE A 200 -8.29 -4.77 -23.98
CA PHE A 200 -9.43 -4.63 -24.89
C PHE A 200 -9.31 -3.51 -25.91
N GLN A 201 -8.37 -2.58 -25.73
CA GLN A 201 -8.23 -1.37 -26.57
C GLN A 201 -9.55 -0.57 -26.72
N GLU A 202 -10.51 -0.75 -25.82
CA GLU A 202 -11.75 0.03 -25.81
C GLU A 202 -11.44 1.47 -25.44
N ASP A 203 -12.02 2.42 -26.17
CA ASP A 203 -11.86 3.83 -25.82
C ASP A 203 -12.55 4.12 -24.47
N PRO A 204 -11.79 4.60 -23.46
CA PRO A 204 -12.37 5.10 -22.24
C PRO A 204 -13.46 6.14 -22.50
N SER A 205 -14.54 6.10 -21.72
CA SER A 205 -15.31 7.32 -21.55
C SER A 205 -14.44 8.36 -20.82
N LEU A 206 -14.58 9.63 -21.18
CA LEU A 206 -13.86 10.73 -20.51
C LEU A 206 -14.09 10.72 -18.98
N ARG A 207 -15.29 10.32 -18.54
CA ARG A 207 -15.62 10.18 -17.12
C ARG A 207 -14.76 9.14 -16.42
N LEU A 208 -14.52 7.99 -17.06
CA LEU A 208 -13.68 6.94 -16.50
C LEU A 208 -12.21 7.36 -16.45
N LEU A 209 -11.73 8.11 -17.45
CA LEU A 209 -10.39 8.70 -17.45
C LEU A 209 -10.20 9.63 -16.26
N ILE A 210 -11.06 10.66 -16.16
CA ILE A 210 -10.99 11.66 -15.10
C ILE A 210 -11.12 10.98 -13.74
N GLY A 211 -12.10 10.07 -13.58
CA GLY A 211 -12.28 9.31 -12.34
C GLY A 211 -11.04 8.51 -11.94
N THR A 212 -10.37 7.85 -12.90
CA THR A 212 -9.15 7.08 -12.62
C THR A 212 -7.99 7.98 -12.22
N CYS A 213 -7.77 9.11 -12.91
CA CYS A 213 -6.74 10.09 -12.54
C CYS A 213 -6.99 10.63 -11.12
N VAL A 214 -8.23 11.00 -10.80
CA VAL A 214 -8.62 11.52 -9.48
C VAL A 214 -8.40 10.47 -8.40
N LEU A 215 -8.82 9.23 -8.63
CA LEU A 215 -8.63 8.14 -7.66
C LEU A 215 -7.15 7.86 -7.41
N ALA A 216 -6.34 7.72 -8.47
CA ALA A 216 -4.90 7.52 -8.32
C ALA A 216 -4.26 8.67 -7.54
N SER A 217 -4.59 9.91 -7.88
CA SER A 217 -4.09 11.10 -7.18
C SER A 217 -4.50 11.13 -5.70
N PHE A 218 -5.75 10.78 -5.40
CA PHE A 218 -6.27 10.69 -4.04
C PHE A 218 -5.54 9.61 -3.20
N ALA A 219 -5.26 8.44 -3.80
CA ALA A 219 -4.45 7.41 -3.12
C ALA A 219 -3.04 7.92 -2.77
N THR A 220 -2.41 8.73 -3.63
CA THR A 220 -1.07 9.29 -3.36
C THR A 220 -1.07 10.36 -2.28
N LEU A 221 -2.16 11.10 -2.13
CA LEU A 221 -2.32 12.07 -1.05
C LEU A 221 -2.46 11.36 0.31
N ILE A 222 -3.28 10.32 0.34
CA ILE A 222 -3.53 9.52 1.53
C ILE A 222 -2.28 8.72 1.95
N ARG A 223 -1.68 7.98 1.00
CA ARG A 223 -0.48 7.16 1.19
C ARG A 223 0.56 7.48 0.10
N PRO A 224 1.54 8.36 0.37
CA PRO A 224 2.52 8.80 -0.63
C PRO A 224 3.34 7.70 -1.28
N HIS A 225 3.56 6.56 -0.64
CA HIS A 225 4.31 5.46 -1.25
C HIS A 225 3.58 4.84 -2.46
N THR A 226 2.26 4.98 -2.56
CA THR A 226 1.50 4.56 -3.76
C THR A 226 1.89 5.34 -5.01
N THR A 227 2.51 6.52 -4.86
CA THR A 227 3.09 7.32 -5.94
C THR A 227 4.06 6.49 -6.78
N LEU A 228 4.89 5.66 -6.14
CA LEU A 228 5.85 4.82 -6.85
C LEU A 228 5.15 3.74 -7.66
N ILE A 229 4.07 3.15 -7.15
CA ILE A 229 3.28 2.15 -7.88
C ILE A 229 2.74 2.76 -9.18
N PHE A 230 2.12 3.93 -9.12
CA PHE A 230 1.57 4.58 -10.31
C PHE A 230 2.64 5.12 -11.28
N TYR A 231 3.79 5.60 -10.78
CA TYR A 231 4.92 5.94 -11.64
C TYR A 231 5.57 4.71 -12.28
N GLY A 232 5.70 3.60 -11.55
CA GLY A 232 6.22 2.35 -12.10
C GLY A 232 5.33 1.81 -13.21
N LEU A 233 4.01 1.75 -12.95
CA LEU A 233 3.01 1.34 -13.94
C LEU A 233 3.04 2.24 -15.18
N GLY A 234 2.96 3.56 -15.00
CA GLY A 234 2.99 4.50 -16.12
C GLY A 234 4.32 4.49 -16.89
N GLY A 235 5.44 4.25 -16.21
CA GLY A 235 6.77 4.23 -16.80
C GLY A 235 6.90 3.10 -17.81
N ILE A 236 6.41 1.91 -17.47
CA ILE A 236 6.40 0.77 -18.41
C ILE A 236 5.46 1.02 -19.59
N VAL A 237 4.34 1.69 -19.38
CA VAL A 237 3.44 2.08 -20.48
C VAL A 237 4.16 3.01 -21.46
N ILE A 238 4.84 4.05 -20.95
CA ILE A 238 5.58 5.01 -21.76
C ILE A 238 6.77 4.33 -22.47
N LEU A 239 7.57 3.53 -21.75
CA LEU A 239 8.69 2.80 -22.33
C LEU A 239 8.21 1.82 -23.43
N SER A 240 7.06 1.20 -23.24
CA SER A 240 6.43 0.34 -24.25
C SER A 240 5.96 1.15 -25.47
N ALA A 241 5.37 2.33 -25.27
CA ALA A 241 4.98 3.24 -26.34
C ALA A 241 6.17 3.74 -27.18
N LEU A 242 7.33 3.96 -26.52
CA LEU A 242 8.57 4.40 -27.14
C LEU A 242 9.38 3.25 -27.78
N SER A 243 8.96 2.00 -27.60
CA SER A 243 9.69 0.84 -28.11
C SER A 243 9.79 0.85 -29.64
N LYS A 244 10.98 0.57 -30.18
CA LYS A 244 11.20 0.42 -31.64
C LYS A 244 10.50 -0.81 -32.24
N ARG A 245 10.05 -1.75 -31.40
CA ARG A 245 9.37 -2.96 -31.84
C ARG A 245 7.94 -2.60 -32.27
N LYS A 246 7.69 -2.58 -33.60
CA LYS A 246 6.38 -2.21 -34.20
C LYS A 246 5.18 -2.87 -33.50
N LYS A 247 5.29 -4.15 -33.12
CA LYS A 247 4.25 -4.86 -32.37
C LYS A 247 3.96 -4.18 -31.02
N ILE A 248 4.97 -3.99 -30.16
CA ILE A 248 4.80 -3.33 -28.85
C ILE A 248 4.28 -1.90 -29.05
N ARG A 249 4.87 -1.14 -29.97
CA ARG A 249 4.43 0.23 -30.25
C ARG A 249 2.97 0.31 -30.70
N PHE A 250 2.49 -0.62 -31.52
CA PHE A 250 1.09 -0.62 -31.99
C PHE A 250 0.11 -0.69 -30.81
N TYR A 251 0.34 -1.60 -29.85
CA TYR A 251 -0.53 -1.73 -28.68
C TYR A 251 -0.53 -0.48 -27.79
N PHE A 252 0.62 0.20 -27.68
CA PHE A 252 0.78 1.38 -26.83
C PHE A 252 0.59 2.71 -27.58
N SER A 253 0.30 2.64 -28.87
CA SER A 253 -0.07 3.81 -29.68
C SER A 253 -1.51 4.26 -29.46
N ASN A 254 -2.28 3.56 -28.62
CA ASN A 254 -3.57 4.06 -28.15
C ASN A 254 -3.33 5.36 -27.38
N LYS A 255 -3.56 6.48 -28.07
CA LYS A 255 -3.37 7.84 -27.54
C LYS A 255 -4.17 8.04 -26.26
N VAL A 256 -5.34 7.42 -26.13
CA VAL A 256 -6.20 7.59 -24.96
C VAL A 256 -5.58 6.94 -23.72
N PHE A 257 -4.96 5.76 -23.85
CA PHE A 257 -4.25 5.14 -22.73
C PHE A 257 -2.99 5.93 -22.33
N LEU A 258 -2.28 6.49 -23.31
CA LEU A 258 -1.17 7.40 -23.03
C LEU A 258 -1.65 8.67 -22.30
N TYR A 259 -2.77 9.26 -22.72
CA TYR A 259 -3.39 10.40 -22.04
C TYR A 259 -3.86 10.05 -20.63
N LEU A 260 -4.34 8.82 -20.39
CA LEU A 260 -4.68 8.35 -19.05
C LEU A 260 -3.45 8.35 -18.15
N VAL A 261 -2.33 7.79 -18.61
CA VAL A 261 -1.08 7.72 -17.82
C VAL A 261 -0.51 9.11 -17.58
N ILE A 262 -0.38 9.92 -18.63
CA ILE A 262 0.14 11.30 -18.52
C ILE A 262 -0.80 12.13 -17.64
N GLY A 263 -2.11 12.04 -17.84
CA GLY A 263 -3.10 12.74 -17.03
C GLY A 263 -3.07 12.33 -15.57
N THR A 264 -2.84 11.03 -15.29
CA THR A 264 -2.66 10.53 -13.92
C THR A 264 -1.42 11.16 -13.28
N TRP A 265 -0.27 11.16 -13.97
CA TRP A 265 0.97 11.73 -13.45
C TRP A 265 0.90 13.25 -13.26
N LEU A 266 0.32 13.96 -14.23
CA LEU A 266 0.14 15.41 -14.14
C LEU A 266 -0.78 15.75 -12.96
N LEU A 267 -1.91 15.06 -12.81
CA LEU A 267 -2.81 15.32 -11.70
C LEU A 267 -2.17 14.97 -10.36
N MET A 268 -1.43 13.86 -10.27
CA MET A 268 -0.64 13.50 -9.09
C MET A 268 0.33 14.62 -8.68
N ILE A 269 1.04 15.23 -9.65
CA ILE A 269 1.94 16.35 -9.37
C ILE A 269 1.14 17.58 -8.91
N ILE A 270 0.05 17.91 -9.61
CA ILE A 270 -0.79 19.09 -9.32
C ILE A 270 -1.38 19.02 -7.91
N VAL A 271 -1.95 17.87 -7.51
CA VAL A 271 -2.57 17.75 -6.18
C VAL A 271 -1.55 17.84 -5.03
N GLN A 272 -0.26 17.64 -5.31
CA GLN A 272 0.83 17.78 -4.33
C GLN A 272 1.33 19.23 -4.21
N ILE A 273 0.95 20.15 -5.12
CA ILE A 273 1.35 21.56 -5.08
C ILE A 273 1.05 22.22 -3.72
N PRO A 274 -0.14 22.06 -3.10
CA PRO A 274 -0.41 22.64 -1.78
C PRO A 274 0.56 22.13 -0.70
N ILE A 275 1.01 20.88 -0.80
CA ILE A 275 1.97 20.27 0.13
C ILE A 275 3.35 20.88 -0.10
N PHE A 276 3.78 21.05 -1.36
CA PHE A 276 5.02 21.74 -1.71
C PHE A 276 5.05 23.18 -1.22
N TYR A 277 3.98 23.93 -1.44
CA TYR A 277 3.85 25.30 -0.97
C TYR A 277 3.93 25.38 0.56
N LYS A 278 3.15 24.54 1.26
CA LYS A 278 3.17 24.46 2.72
C LYS A 278 4.57 24.13 3.26
N ASN A 279 5.25 23.12 2.70
CA ASN A 279 6.59 22.74 3.15
C ASN A 279 7.64 23.82 2.82
N TYR A 280 7.51 24.52 1.69
CA TYR A 280 8.35 25.66 1.37
C TYR A 280 8.16 26.82 2.37
N ALA A 281 6.92 27.13 2.74
CA ALA A 281 6.64 28.15 3.75
C ALA A 281 7.20 27.79 5.14
N LEU A 282 7.16 26.51 5.52
CA LEU A 282 7.63 26.05 6.84
C LEU A 282 9.15 25.88 6.93
N PHE A 283 9.82 25.45 5.85
CA PHE A 283 11.23 25.03 5.87
C PHE A 283 12.10 25.70 4.80
N GLY A 284 11.55 26.53 3.93
CA GLY A 284 12.26 27.17 2.82
C GLY A 284 12.69 26.22 1.70
N LYS A 285 12.11 25.00 1.64
CA LYS A 285 12.49 23.94 0.69
C LYS A 285 11.26 23.21 0.14
N ILE A 286 11.33 22.80 -1.14
CA ILE A 286 10.28 22.05 -1.82
C ILE A 286 10.52 20.55 -1.62
N PHE A 287 9.62 19.88 -0.92
CA PHE A 287 9.63 18.43 -0.71
C PHE A 287 8.22 17.93 -0.31
N ILE A 288 7.97 16.63 -0.37
CA ILE A 288 6.67 16.03 0.02
C ILE A 288 6.61 15.77 1.53
N SER A 289 7.62 15.11 2.08
CA SER A 289 7.74 14.77 3.51
C SER A 289 9.20 14.63 3.92
N ASN A 290 9.48 14.87 5.21
CA ASN A 290 10.79 14.67 5.81
C ASN A 290 11.09 13.18 6.13
N GLN A 291 10.10 12.28 6.06
CA GLN A 291 10.27 10.87 6.43
C GLN A 291 11.32 10.12 5.62
N ALA A 292 11.56 10.51 4.36
CA ALA A 292 12.48 9.78 3.48
C ALA A 292 13.90 9.69 4.09
N GLY A 293 14.41 10.77 4.70
CA GLY A 293 15.74 10.74 5.32
C GLY A 293 15.82 9.85 6.55
N PHE A 294 14.73 9.81 7.33
CA PHE A 294 14.64 8.98 8.53
C PHE A 294 14.48 7.49 8.18
N ASN A 295 13.60 7.19 7.23
CA ASN A 295 13.39 5.83 6.75
C ASN A 295 14.65 5.28 6.08
N LEU A 296 15.41 6.12 5.37
CA LEU A 296 16.67 5.71 4.75
C LEU A 296 17.69 5.36 5.82
N LEU A 297 17.89 6.21 6.84
CA LEU A 297 18.82 5.87 7.92
C LEU A 297 18.38 4.63 8.70
N LEU A 298 17.08 4.48 9.00
CA LEU A 298 16.55 3.30 9.69
C LEU A 298 16.85 2.02 8.91
N GLY A 299 16.79 2.09 7.59
CA GLY A 299 17.03 1.00 6.67
C GLY A 299 18.48 0.72 6.30
N HIS A 300 19.40 1.66 6.54
CA HIS A 300 20.78 1.63 6.05
C HIS A 300 21.76 2.19 7.09
N ASN A 301 22.21 1.32 7.99
CA ASN A 301 23.19 1.60 9.03
C ASN A 301 23.73 0.28 9.62
N GLU A 302 24.68 0.38 10.54
CA GLU A 302 25.37 -0.77 11.16
C GLU A 302 24.44 -1.70 11.97
N TYR A 303 23.34 -1.15 12.48
CA TYR A 303 22.32 -1.84 13.27
C TYR A 303 21.11 -2.26 12.43
N ALA A 304 21.03 -1.88 11.14
CA ALA A 304 19.92 -2.26 10.28
C ALA A 304 19.82 -3.78 10.16
N ARG A 305 18.58 -4.30 10.22
CA ARG A 305 18.29 -5.74 10.11
C ARG A 305 17.39 -6.10 8.92
N GLY A 306 16.96 -5.10 8.15
CA GLY A 306 16.16 -5.26 6.95
C GLY A 306 14.65 -5.06 7.16
N SER A 307 14.15 -5.02 8.39
CA SER A 307 12.76 -4.68 8.72
C SER A 307 12.67 -3.49 9.67
N TRP A 308 11.46 -2.95 9.82
CA TRP A 308 11.15 -1.99 10.88
C TRP A 308 11.35 -2.62 12.27
N LEU A 309 12.04 -1.92 13.18
CA LEU A 309 12.37 -2.43 14.52
C LEU A 309 11.33 -2.09 15.60
N GLY A 310 10.20 -1.47 15.24
CA GLY A 310 9.09 -1.23 16.18
C GLY A 310 9.31 -0.14 17.23
N ASN A 311 10.56 0.21 17.54
CA ASN A 311 10.89 1.11 18.65
C ASN A 311 12.06 2.06 18.30
N SER A 312 11.76 3.08 17.50
CA SER A 312 12.71 4.15 17.13
C SER A 312 12.54 5.43 17.97
N GLY A 313 11.84 5.34 19.11
CA GLY A 313 11.53 6.49 19.96
C GLY A 313 12.73 7.02 20.75
N VAL A 314 12.53 8.18 21.37
CA VAL A 314 13.50 8.82 22.28
C VAL A 314 13.89 7.88 23.42
N GLY A 315 15.18 7.80 23.75
CA GLY A 315 15.69 6.95 24.84
C GLY A 315 15.92 5.48 24.48
N THR A 316 15.80 5.13 23.18
CA THR A 316 16.17 3.81 22.67
C THR A 316 17.66 3.74 22.29
N SER A 317 18.20 2.53 22.12
CA SER A 317 19.55 2.34 21.57
C SER A 317 19.69 2.97 20.17
N TRP A 318 18.60 3.04 19.41
CA TRP A 318 18.52 3.74 18.14
C TRP A 318 18.73 5.26 18.30
N ASP A 319 18.02 5.87 19.25
CA ASP A 319 18.16 7.31 19.53
C ASP A 319 19.61 7.66 19.93
N ALA A 320 20.23 6.82 20.78
CA ALA A 320 21.64 6.97 21.16
C ALA A 320 22.61 6.86 19.96
N TYR A 321 22.33 5.97 19.00
CA TYR A 321 23.10 5.88 17.76
C TYR A 321 22.98 7.18 16.95
N VAL A 322 21.76 7.69 16.77
CA VAL A 322 21.52 8.91 15.98
C VAL A 322 22.20 10.12 16.63
N VAL A 323 22.06 10.31 17.95
CA VAL A 323 22.70 11.42 18.66
C VAL A 323 24.23 11.37 18.54
N ARG A 324 24.82 10.16 18.53
CA ARG A 324 26.25 9.98 18.32
C ARG A 324 26.69 10.39 16.91
N GLN A 325 25.90 10.03 15.89
CA GLN A 325 26.19 10.34 14.50
C GLN A 325 25.87 11.80 14.13
N ILE A 326 24.97 12.45 14.88
CA ILE A 326 24.58 13.85 14.69
C ILE A 326 24.64 14.57 16.05
N PRO A 327 25.83 15.00 16.52
CA PRO A 327 25.98 15.55 17.87
C PRO A 327 25.14 16.82 18.12
N ASN A 328 24.93 17.64 17.09
CA ASN A 328 24.14 18.87 17.17
C ASN A 328 22.66 18.69 16.78
N ILE A 329 22.14 17.46 16.83
CA ILE A 329 20.80 17.16 16.32
C ILE A 329 19.67 17.96 17.02
N ALA A 330 19.89 18.39 18.26
CA ALA A 330 18.94 19.22 19.02
C ALA A 330 18.82 20.65 18.50
N GLU A 331 19.79 21.12 17.72
CA GLU A 331 19.83 22.45 17.10
C GLU A 331 19.20 22.44 15.70
N LEU A 332 19.03 21.26 15.10
CA LEU A 332 18.49 21.10 13.76
C LEU A 332 16.96 21.19 13.77
N ASN A 333 16.40 21.84 12.74
CA ASN A 333 14.98 21.65 12.44
C ASN A 333 14.74 20.27 11.77
N GLU A 334 13.47 19.86 11.68
CA GLU A 334 13.12 18.52 11.19
C GLU A 334 13.63 18.23 9.76
N TYR A 335 13.64 19.23 8.87
CA TYR A 335 14.17 19.08 7.52
C TYR A 335 15.69 18.89 7.53
N GLN A 336 16.42 19.71 8.30
CA GLN A 336 17.87 19.60 8.44
C GLN A 336 18.26 18.25 9.06
N GLU A 337 17.51 17.79 10.06
CA GLU A 337 17.68 16.46 10.64
C GLU A 337 17.45 15.36 9.59
N ALA A 338 16.39 15.45 8.79
CA ALA A 338 16.14 14.50 7.70
C ALA A 338 17.31 14.44 6.70
N GLN A 339 17.89 15.59 6.33
CA GLN A 339 19.04 15.65 5.43
C GLN A 339 20.30 15.05 6.08
N ALA A 340 20.57 15.35 7.35
CA ALA A 340 21.69 14.78 8.09
C ALA A 340 21.59 13.24 8.18
N ARG A 341 20.40 12.72 8.50
CA ARG A 341 20.12 11.28 8.54
C ARG A 341 20.28 10.63 7.16
N LYS A 342 19.75 11.27 6.11
CA LYS A 342 19.93 10.82 4.71
C LYS A 342 21.41 10.73 4.36
N LYS A 343 22.21 11.75 4.71
CA LYS A 343 23.65 11.78 4.44
C LYS A 343 24.37 10.61 5.10
N ILE A 344 24.14 10.37 6.39
CA ILE A 344 24.75 9.24 7.12
C ILE A 344 24.40 7.91 6.46
N ALA A 345 23.15 7.73 6.05
CA ALA A 345 22.71 6.51 5.37
C ALA A 345 23.43 6.29 4.03
N LEU A 346 23.56 7.34 3.22
CA LEU A 346 24.26 7.28 1.93
C LEU A 346 25.76 7.07 2.12
N ASP A 347 26.38 7.73 3.09
CA ASP A 347 27.80 7.54 3.43
C ASP A 347 28.05 6.11 3.91
N TRP A 348 27.13 5.52 4.70
CA TRP A 348 27.21 4.12 5.11
C TRP A 348 27.10 3.15 3.93
N ILE A 349 26.16 3.37 3.01
CA ILE A 349 26.00 2.57 1.78
C ILE A 349 27.30 2.61 0.96
N ALA A 350 27.86 3.81 0.76
CA ALA A 350 29.07 4.01 -0.04
C ALA A 350 30.31 3.35 0.60
N THR A 351 30.41 3.35 1.92
CA THR A 351 31.55 2.79 2.66
C THR A 351 31.40 1.31 3.00
N ASN A 352 30.20 0.73 2.91
CA ASN A 352 29.92 -0.67 3.24
C ASN A 352 29.15 -1.43 2.12
N PRO A 353 29.62 -1.44 0.86
CA PRO A 353 28.85 -2.00 -0.27
C PRO A 353 28.52 -3.49 -0.11
N THR A 354 29.43 -4.29 0.46
CA THR A 354 29.18 -5.72 0.71
C THR A 354 28.07 -5.93 1.74
N LYS A 355 28.07 -5.14 2.83
CA LYS A 355 27.01 -5.22 3.85
C LYS A 355 25.67 -4.72 3.30
N GLU A 356 25.68 -3.71 2.42
CA GLU A 356 24.47 -3.25 1.74
C GLU A 356 23.88 -4.34 0.84
N ILE A 357 24.70 -5.09 0.10
CA ILE A 357 24.22 -6.23 -0.70
C ILE A 357 23.60 -7.30 0.20
N GLU A 358 24.29 -7.68 1.30
CA GLU A 358 23.76 -8.64 2.27
C GLU A 358 22.41 -8.16 2.85
N LEU A 359 22.35 -6.89 3.25
CA LEU A 359 21.16 -6.27 3.80
C LEU A 359 20.01 -6.22 2.79
N SER A 360 20.29 -5.90 1.53
CA SER A 360 19.32 -5.91 0.44
C SER A 360 18.77 -7.31 0.17
N LEU A 361 19.62 -8.35 0.14
CA LEU A 361 19.18 -9.75 0.03
C LEU A 361 18.31 -10.16 1.22
N ARG A 362 18.68 -9.72 2.43
CA ARG A 362 17.88 -9.94 3.63
C ARG A 362 16.52 -9.25 3.56
N LYS A 363 16.46 -8.00 3.07
CA LYS A 363 15.20 -7.27 2.83
C LYS A 363 14.31 -8.03 1.83
N ILE A 364 14.88 -8.56 0.74
CA ILE A 364 14.13 -9.39 -0.21
C ILE A 364 13.54 -10.62 0.50
N ALA A 365 14.35 -11.34 1.28
CA ALA A 365 13.86 -12.50 2.02
C ALA A 365 12.73 -12.13 2.99
N ILE A 366 12.91 -11.08 3.80
CA ILE A 366 11.90 -10.61 4.77
C ILE A 366 10.62 -10.17 4.07
N PHE A 367 10.72 -9.48 2.93
CA PHE A 367 9.55 -9.05 2.16
C PHE A 367 8.64 -10.22 1.81
N PHE A 368 9.21 -11.37 1.46
CA PHE A 368 8.46 -12.58 1.13
C PHE A 368 8.20 -13.52 2.31
N LEU A 369 8.69 -13.23 3.52
CA LEU A 369 8.29 -13.97 4.71
C LEU A 369 6.80 -13.75 4.96
N PRO A 370 6.00 -14.78 5.27
CA PRO A 370 4.56 -14.66 5.47
C PRO A 370 4.18 -14.01 6.81
N ASP A 371 5.15 -13.36 7.47
CA ASP A 371 4.96 -12.71 8.74
C ASP A 371 4.01 -11.51 8.61
N ASN A 372 3.11 -11.40 9.57
CA ASN A 372 2.09 -10.37 9.71
C ASN A 372 2.15 -9.90 11.17
N TYR A 373 2.90 -8.81 11.39
CA TYR A 373 3.52 -8.34 12.65
C TYR A 373 2.63 -8.02 13.87
N LEU A 374 1.39 -8.51 13.91
CA LEU A 374 0.39 -8.10 14.89
C LEU A 374 -0.14 -9.26 15.73
N HIS A 375 0.36 -10.48 15.48
CA HIS A 375 0.13 -11.62 16.35
C HIS A 375 1.48 -12.16 16.83
N PRO A 376 1.58 -12.65 18.08
CA PRO A 376 2.82 -13.17 18.63
C PRO A 376 3.43 -14.22 17.71
N LYS A 377 4.72 -14.52 17.92
CA LYS A 377 5.62 -15.42 17.16
C LYS A 377 5.10 -16.86 16.91
N GLU A 378 3.83 -17.13 17.17
CA GLU A 378 3.14 -18.39 16.99
C GLU A 378 2.57 -18.50 15.57
N VAL A 379 2.91 -19.61 14.93
CA VAL A 379 2.38 -19.96 13.61
C VAL A 379 0.87 -20.17 13.73
N ASN A 380 0.08 -19.30 13.11
CA ASN A 380 -1.37 -19.41 13.05
C ASN A 380 -1.86 -19.71 11.62
N LEU A 381 -3.15 -20.01 11.48
CA LEU A 381 -3.75 -20.36 10.19
C LEU A 381 -3.56 -19.25 9.13
N ALA A 382 -3.62 -17.97 9.52
CA ALA A 382 -3.42 -16.85 8.62
C ALA A 382 -1.98 -16.82 8.08
N MET A 383 -0.98 -17.02 8.95
CA MET A 383 0.42 -17.11 8.55
C MET A 383 0.68 -18.31 7.63
N THR A 384 0.13 -19.49 7.96
CA THR A 384 0.24 -20.68 7.11
C THR A 384 -0.38 -20.45 5.73
N PHE A 385 -1.55 -19.80 5.70
CA PHE A 385 -2.24 -19.46 4.46
C PHE A 385 -1.46 -18.47 3.59
N THR A 386 -0.95 -17.38 4.17
CA THR A 386 -0.08 -16.43 3.47
C THR A 386 1.21 -17.09 3.00
N GLY A 387 1.80 -17.97 3.82
CA GLY A 387 3.00 -18.75 3.47
C GLY A 387 2.79 -19.64 2.25
N LEU A 388 1.64 -20.33 2.19
CA LEU A 388 1.27 -21.13 1.02
C LEU A 388 1.14 -20.27 -0.24
N ILE A 389 0.48 -19.11 -0.15
CA ILE A 389 0.35 -18.17 -1.28
C ILE A 389 1.73 -17.71 -1.76
N HIS A 390 2.62 -17.33 -0.85
CA HIS A 390 3.97 -16.87 -1.21
C HIS A 390 4.80 -17.98 -1.86
N ALA A 391 4.73 -19.22 -1.33
CA ALA A 391 5.39 -20.37 -1.93
C ALA A 391 4.90 -20.63 -3.36
N LEU A 392 3.58 -20.62 -3.57
CA LEU A 392 2.98 -20.77 -4.90
C LEU A 392 3.31 -19.61 -5.83
N PHE A 393 3.38 -18.38 -5.30
CA PHE A 393 3.83 -17.22 -6.05
C PHE A 393 5.26 -17.40 -6.57
N PHE A 394 6.20 -17.92 -5.77
CA PHE A 394 7.57 -18.17 -6.22
C PHE A 394 7.66 -19.21 -7.33
N ILE A 395 6.89 -20.30 -7.22
CA ILE A 395 6.81 -21.30 -8.30
C ILE A 395 6.25 -20.64 -9.57
N GLY A 396 5.22 -19.80 -9.42
CA GLY A 396 4.68 -19.00 -10.49
C GLY A 396 5.72 -18.11 -11.14
N LEU A 397 6.42 -17.31 -10.34
CA LEU A 397 7.49 -16.43 -10.77
C LEU A 397 8.51 -17.19 -11.63
N PHE A 398 8.97 -18.36 -11.18
CA PHE A 398 9.90 -19.18 -11.96
C PHE A 398 9.32 -19.62 -13.32
N ILE A 399 8.08 -20.11 -13.34
CA ILE A 399 7.40 -20.53 -14.58
C ILE A 399 7.23 -19.35 -15.54
N TYR A 400 6.79 -18.20 -15.02
CA TYR A 400 6.58 -17.00 -15.81
C TYR A 400 7.89 -16.43 -16.34
N SER A 401 8.94 -16.35 -15.52
CA SER A 401 10.27 -15.92 -15.96
C SER A 401 10.82 -16.86 -17.03
N TYR A 402 10.67 -18.17 -16.87
CA TYR A 402 11.07 -19.15 -17.88
C TYR A 402 10.31 -18.97 -19.20
N ASN A 403 8.99 -18.82 -19.13
CA ASN A 403 8.16 -18.59 -20.31
C ASN A 403 8.48 -17.24 -20.96
N LEU A 404 8.76 -16.20 -20.18
CA LEU A 404 9.14 -14.87 -20.63
C LEU A 404 10.47 -14.89 -21.42
N ILE A 405 11.45 -15.66 -20.94
CA ILE A 405 12.74 -15.83 -21.62
C ILE A 405 12.58 -16.59 -22.94
N ARG A 406 11.69 -17.61 -22.97
CA ARG A 406 11.47 -18.41 -24.19
C ARG A 406 10.55 -17.76 -25.21
N SER A 407 9.58 -16.97 -24.77
CA SER A 407 8.63 -16.33 -25.66
C SER A 407 9.23 -15.06 -26.28
N ARG A 408 8.98 -14.86 -27.58
CA ARG A 408 9.33 -13.60 -28.24
C ARG A 408 8.39 -12.52 -27.68
N PHE A 409 8.92 -11.60 -26.86
CA PHE A 409 8.24 -10.42 -26.32
C PHE A 409 7.03 -9.94 -27.15
N GLY A 410 5.84 -10.36 -26.72
CA GLY A 410 4.55 -10.04 -27.32
C GLY A 410 3.63 -9.29 -26.34
N TYR A 411 2.44 -8.91 -26.78
CA TYR A 411 1.48 -8.19 -25.94
C TYR A 411 0.99 -9.02 -24.75
N GLU A 412 0.87 -10.34 -24.93
CA GLU A 412 0.47 -11.31 -23.89
C GLU A 412 1.42 -11.31 -22.69
N ILE A 413 2.69 -10.98 -22.92
CA ILE A 413 3.65 -10.82 -21.85
C ILE A 413 3.33 -9.60 -20.99
N LEU A 414 2.88 -8.49 -21.57
CA LEU A 414 2.66 -7.25 -20.83
C LEU A 414 1.45 -7.33 -19.91
N THR A 415 0.39 -8.00 -20.37
CA THR A 415 -0.76 -8.33 -19.52
C THR A 415 -0.33 -9.25 -18.38
N GLN A 416 0.54 -10.23 -18.65
CA GLN A 416 1.09 -11.10 -17.62
C GLN A 416 2.04 -10.36 -16.64
N VAL A 417 2.80 -9.37 -17.10
CA VAL A 417 3.81 -8.63 -16.32
C VAL A 417 3.18 -7.62 -15.37
N MET A 418 1.98 -7.10 -15.66
CA MET A 418 1.42 -5.99 -14.86
C MET A 418 1.18 -6.33 -13.38
N PRO A 419 0.64 -7.51 -13.01
CA PRO A 419 0.60 -7.94 -11.61
C PRO A 419 1.99 -8.03 -10.96
N PHE A 420 2.99 -8.57 -11.69
CA PHE A 420 4.37 -8.63 -11.20
C PHE A 420 4.95 -7.23 -10.97
N LEU A 421 4.60 -6.26 -11.81
CA LEU A 421 5.13 -4.92 -11.69
C LEU A 421 4.72 -4.26 -10.38
N VAL A 422 3.48 -4.43 -9.93
CA VAL A 422 3.06 -3.91 -8.62
C VAL A 422 3.89 -4.56 -7.51
N VAL A 423 4.11 -5.88 -7.56
CA VAL A 423 4.97 -6.59 -6.60
C VAL A 423 6.41 -6.05 -6.63
N ILE A 424 6.99 -5.90 -7.82
CA ILE A 424 8.37 -5.43 -8.01
C ILE A 424 8.54 -4.00 -7.49
N VAL A 425 7.63 -3.08 -7.81
CA VAL A 425 7.74 -1.68 -7.38
C VAL A 425 7.64 -1.57 -5.86
N THR A 426 6.72 -2.32 -5.25
CA THR A 426 6.57 -2.37 -3.80
C THR A 426 7.79 -3.01 -3.11
N LEU A 427 8.36 -4.06 -3.72
CA LEU A 427 9.61 -4.66 -3.26
C LEU A 427 10.78 -3.66 -3.34
N LEU A 428 10.95 -2.98 -4.48
CA LEU A 428 12.00 -1.97 -4.68
C LEU A 428 11.89 -0.84 -3.65
N PHE A 429 10.68 -0.37 -3.36
CA PHE A 429 10.46 0.62 -2.30
C PHE A 429 10.91 0.11 -0.93
N SER A 430 10.62 -1.16 -0.61
CA SER A 430 11.05 -1.80 0.63
C SER A 430 12.57 -2.02 0.70
N ILE A 431 13.23 -2.29 -0.43
CA ILE A 431 14.69 -2.40 -0.51
C ILE A 431 15.36 -1.04 -0.27
N ILE A 432 14.84 0.02 -0.91
CA ILE A 432 15.36 1.40 -0.79
C ILE A 432 15.27 1.94 0.63
N PHE A 433 14.32 1.48 1.43
CA PHE A 433 14.16 1.89 2.82
C PHE A 433 14.35 0.67 3.74
N PHE A 434 13.27 0.05 4.18
CA PHE A 434 13.27 -1.18 4.96
C PHE A 434 11.97 -1.93 4.66
N VAL A 435 11.86 -3.19 5.09
CA VAL A 435 10.60 -3.91 4.97
C VAL A 435 9.64 -3.49 6.09
N ASP A 436 8.56 -2.82 5.70
CA ASP A 436 7.34 -2.64 6.51
C ASP A 436 6.24 -3.51 5.87
N HIS A 437 5.58 -4.33 6.69
CA HIS A 437 4.49 -5.20 6.24
C HIS A 437 3.36 -4.40 5.59
N ARG A 438 3.10 -3.16 6.07
CA ARG A 438 2.09 -2.27 5.50
C ARG A 438 2.37 -1.90 4.06
N TRP A 439 3.64 -1.85 3.65
CA TRP A 439 4.00 -1.58 2.26
C TRP A 439 3.81 -2.84 1.42
N ARG A 440 4.11 -4.03 1.95
CA ARG A 440 3.88 -5.30 1.25
C ARG A 440 2.40 -5.54 0.93
N TYR A 441 1.46 -5.04 1.73
CA TYR A 441 0.02 -5.26 1.50
C TYR A 441 -0.46 -4.85 0.11
N TYR A 442 0.23 -3.93 -0.56
CA TYR A 442 -0.06 -3.54 -1.95
C TYR A 442 0.34 -4.59 -2.98
N ALA A 443 1.28 -5.47 -2.66
CA ALA A 443 1.73 -6.58 -3.48
C ALA A 443 0.90 -7.85 -3.28
N ASP A 444 0.38 -8.10 -2.07
CA ASP A 444 -0.28 -9.37 -1.70
C ASP A 444 -1.42 -9.79 -2.64
N PRO A 445 -2.37 -8.92 -3.04
CA PRO A 445 -3.43 -9.31 -3.98
C PRO A 445 -2.90 -9.80 -5.33
N PHE A 446 -1.79 -9.24 -5.79
CA PHE A 446 -1.17 -9.61 -7.06
C PHE A 446 -0.33 -10.88 -6.93
N MET A 447 0.35 -11.08 -5.79
CA MET A 447 0.99 -12.36 -5.47
C MET A 447 -0.03 -13.50 -5.41
N LEU A 448 -1.19 -13.27 -4.78
CA LEU A 448 -2.31 -14.21 -4.76
C LEU A 448 -2.81 -14.56 -6.17
N LEU A 449 -3.01 -13.55 -7.02
CA LEU A 449 -3.47 -13.77 -8.40
C LEU A 449 -2.50 -14.67 -9.18
N ILE A 450 -1.20 -14.43 -9.05
CA ILE A 450 -0.13 -15.22 -9.68
C ILE A 450 -0.08 -16.64 -9.09
N ALA A 451 -0.21 -16.78 -7.78
CA ALA A 451 -0.22 -18.06 -7.10
C ALA A 451 -1.36 -18.97 -7.59
N ILE A 452 -2.59 -18.43 -7.71
CA ILE A 452 -3.74 -19.22 -8.20
C ILE A 452 -3.59 -19.59 -9.67
N HIS A 453 -3.11 -18.68 -10.52
CA HIS A 453 -2.84 -19.02 -11.91
C HIS A 453 -1.81 -20.14 -12.06
N THR A 454 -0.80 -20.15 -11.20
CA THR A 454 0.25 -21.18 -11.17
C THR A 454 -0.36 -22.57 -10.93
N LEU A 455 -1.23 -22.70 -9.94
CA LEU A 455 -1.96 -23.95 -9.67
C LEU A 455 -2.77 -24.42 -10.89
N PHE A 456 -3.39 -23.48 -11.60
CA PHE A 456 -4.19 -23.79 -12.79
C PHE A 456 -3.32 -24.29 -13.96
N ILE A 457 -2.18 -23.65 -14.24
CA ILE A 457 -1.23 -24.12 -15.27
C ILE A 457 -0.78 -25.55 -14.98
N PHE A 458 -0.43 -25.85 -13.72
CA PHE A 458 -0.01 -27.20 -13.33
C PHE A 458 -1.08 -28.24 -13.59
N LYS A 459 -2.32 -27.96 -13.17
CA LYS A 459 -3.46 -28.85 -13.39
C LYS A 459 -3.70 -29.12 -14.88
N ALA A 460 -3.67 -28.07 -15.72
CA ALA A 460 -3.89 -28.22 -17.15
C ALA A 460 -2.81 -29.08 -17.83
N LYS A 461 -1.53 -28.88 -17.49
CA LYS A 461 -0.42 -29.69 -18.03
C LYS A 461 -0.50 -31.15 -17.59
N PHE A 462 -0.86 -31.41 -16.33
CA PHE A 462 -0.98 -32.76 -15.81
C PHE A 462 -2.11 -33.54 -16.50
N LEU A 463 -3.30 -32.94 -16.60
CA LEU A 463 -4.45 -33.56 -17.26
C LEU A 463 -4.23 -33.83 -18.76
N ASN A 464 -3.55 -32.92 -19.46
CA ASN A 464 -3.23 -33.13 -20.87
C ASN A 464 -2.23 -34.26 -21.08
N LYS A 465 -1.29 -34.46 -20.15
CA LYS A 465 -0.33 -35.56 -20.19
C LYS A 465 -1.01 -36.92 -19.97
N GLU A 466 -1.98 -37.00 -19.06
CA GLU A 466 -2.77 -38.22 -18.83
C GLU A 466 -3.63 -38.58 -20.05
N LYS A 467 -4.30 -37.59 -20.67
CA LYS A 467 -5.05 -37.81 -21.91
C LYS A 467 -4.16 -38.28 -23.06
N ALA A 468 -2.97 -37.70 -23.21
CA ALA A 468 -2.01 -38.12 -24.22
C ALA A 468 -1.51 -39.57 -23.98
N LYS A 469 -1.30 -39.96 -22.71
CA LYS A 469 -0.91 -41.33 -22.35
C LYS A 469 -2.05 -42.34 -22.59
N TYR A 470 -3.29 -41.97 -22.32
CA TYR A 470 -4.45 -42.84 -22.57
C TYR A 470 -4.71 -43.04 -24.07
N ASN A 471 -4.52 -42.00 -24.89
CA ASN A 471 -4.71 -42.10 -26.35
C ASN A 471 -3.54 -42.79 -27.09
N SER A 472 -2.43 -43.07 -26.40
CA SER A 472 -1.27 -43.80 -26.95
C SER A 472 -1.25 -45.29 -26.60
N VAL A 473 -2.23 -45.75 -25.82
CA VAL A 473 -2.52 -47.16 -25.51
C VAL A 473 -3.75 -47.55 -26.32
#